data_AF-A0A251XP23-F1
#
_entry.id   AF-A0A251XP23-F1
#
_cell.length_a   1.000
_cell.length_b   1.000
_cell.length_c   1.000
_cell.angle_alpha   90.00
_cell.angle_beta   90.00
_cell.angle_gamma   90.00
#
_symmetry.space_group_name_H-M   'P 1'
#
loop_
_entity.id
_entity.type
_entity.pdbx_description
1 polymer ?
#
loop_
_entity_poly.entity_id
_entity_poly.type
_entity_poly.pdbx_seq_one_letter_code
_entity_poly.pdbx_strand_id
1 'polypeptide(L)'
;MTDHPRHLDGAPLDSDVEVDDDPGRPVHLRWSSLGLVALGGAVGTGIREALALTWPAPAGAIPVTILLINVVGAFVLGALLESLARRGPDEGRRRAIRLLVGTGVLGGFTTYSSLATDAASLTGSALGVAFAYAGLSLVVGAAASVAGIAAGAAIHRRTAAGRATGAAS
;
A
#
# COMPACT_ATOMS: atom_id res chain seq x y z
N MET A 1 1.59 -47.85 44.75
CA MET A 1 2.23 -48.54 43.62
C MET A 1 1.26 -48.44 42.46
N THR A 2 1.66 -47.65 41.48
CA THR A 2 0.94 -47.21 40.29
C THR A 2 0.56 -48.37 39.36
N ASP A 3 -0.60 -48.32 38.72
CA ASP A 3 -0.61 -48.36 37.26
C ASP A 3 -1.86 -47.69 36.66
N HIS A 4 -1.61 -46.68 35.82
CA HIS A 4 -2.60 -46.00 35.00
C HIS A 4 -2.38 -46.50 33.56
N PRO A 5 -3.39 -47.03 32.86
CA PRO A 5 -3.26 -47.32 31.44
C PRO A 5 -3.14 -46.02 30.65
N ARG A 6 -2.07 -45.89 29.85
CA ARG A 6 -1.94 -44.92 28.76
C ARG A 6 -2.13 -45.63 27.42
N HIS A 7 -2.97 -45.08 26.56
CA HIS A 7 -2.99 -45.10 25.08
C HIS A 7 -4.40 -44.62 24.67
N LEU A 8 -4.67 -43.31 24.56
CA LEU A 8 -4.44 -42.44 23.38
C LEU A 8 -4.80 -43.14 22.07
N ASP A 9 -5.92 -42.73 21.45
CA ASP A 9 -6.02 -42.31 20.04
C ASP A 9 -7.47 -41.93 19.69
N GLY A 10 -7.85 -40.78 20.22
CA GLY A 10 -8.92 -39.96 19.68
C GLY A 10 -8.36 -38.56 19.59
N ALA A 11 -7.35 -38.36 18.72
CA ALA A 11 -6.81 -37.03 18.47
C ALA A 11 -7.98 -36.17 17.94
N PRO A 12 -8.45 -35.16 18.69
CA PRO A 12 -9.22 -34.11 18.07
C PRO A 12 -8.26 -33.48 17.06
N LEU A 13 -8.71 -33.34 15.82
CA LEU A 13 -8.11 -32.44 14.86
C LEU A 13 -7.98 -31.08 15.56
N ASP A 14 -6.79 -30.78 16.06
CA ASP A 14 -6.45 -29.44 16.53
C ASP A 14 -6.33 -28.60 15.26
N SER A 15 -7.45 -28.01 14.89
CA SER A 15 -7.53 -26.94 13.91
C SER A 15 -7.40 -25.65 14.69
N ASP A 16 -6.23 -25.48 15.30
CA ASP A 16 -5.72 -24.26 15.91
C ASP A 16 -5.41 -23.24 14.80
N VAL A 17 -6.44 -22.87 14.03
CA VAL A 17 -6.57 -21.51 13.51
C VAL A 17 -6.98 -20.62 14.68
N GLU A 18 -6.14 -20.60 15.71
CA GLU A 18 -6.21 -19.60 16.74
C GLU A 18 -5.67 -18.33 16.07
N VAL A 19 -6.59 -17.42 15.74
CA VAL A 19 -6.25 -16.09 15.24
C VAL A 19 -5.52 -15.40 16.39
N ASP A 20 -4.21 -15.59 16.42
CA ASP A 20 -3.33 -15.16 17.48
C ASP A 20 -3.30 -13.62 17.56
N ASP A 21 -4.14 -13.09 18.44
CA ASP A 21 -4.26 -11.67 18.77
C ASP A 21 -3.56 -11.36 20.11
N ASP A 22 -2.39 -11.97 20.38
CA ASP A 22 -1.56 -11.62 21.54
C ASP A 22 -1.16 -10.13 21.51
N PRO A 23 -1.62 -9.30 22.48
CA PRO A 23 -1.28 -7.89 22.61
C PRO A 23 0.23 -7.61 22.65
N GLY A 24 1.03 -8.57 23.13
CA GLY A 24 2.48 -8.43 23.33
C GLY A 24 3.36 -8.74 22.12
N ARG A 25 2.83 -9.40 21.08
CA ARG A 25 3.62 -9.79 19.91
C ARG A 25 3.92 -8.60 18.97
N PRO A 26 5.19 -8.43 18.53
CA PRO A 26 5.55 -7.47 17.48
C PRO A 26 4.63 -7.55 16.26
N VAL A 27 4.34 -6.40 15.63
CA VAL A 27 3.36 -6.29 14.52
C VAL A 27 3.67 -7.21 13.33
N HIS A 28 4.94 -7.52 13.08
CA HIS A 28 5.37 -8.43 12.02
C HIS A 28 5.12 -9.92 12.33
N LEU A 29 4.74 -10.26 13.56
CA LEU A 29 4.40 -11.61 14.01
C LEU A 29 2.88 -11.84 14.11
N ARG A 30 2.07 -10.81 13.80
CA ARG A 30 0.61 -10.92 13.80
C ARG A 30 0.09 -11.29 12.41
N TRP A 31 -0.43 -12.50 12.29
CA TRP A 31 -1.03 -13.01 11.05
C TRP A 31 -2.15 -12.11 10.51
N SER A 32 -2.92 -11.48 11.40
CA SER A 32 -3.95 -10.51 11.03
C SER A 32 -3.38 -9.31 10.25
N SER A 33 -2.20 -8.81 10.65
CA SER A 33 -1.51 -7.71 9.95
C SER A 33 -1.04 -8.13 8.56
N LEU A 34 -0.46 -9.32 8.44
CA LEU A 34 -0.01 -9.87 7.16
C LEU A 34 -1.18 -10.13 6.22
N GLY A 35 -2.30 -10.66 6.74
CA GLY A 35 -3.53 -10.87 5.97
C GLY A 35 -4.08 -9.59 5.35
N LEU A 36 -4.06 -8.47 6.11
CA LEU A 36 -4.47 -7.16 5.59
C LEU A 36 -3.55 -6.68 4.46
N VAL A 37 -2.23 -6.80 4.63
CA VAL A 37 -1.27 -6.41 3.59
C VAL A 37 -1.43 -7.28 2.34
N ALA A 38 -1.58 -8.60 2.51
CA ALA A 38 -1.75 -9.54 1.41
C ALA A 38 -3.03 -9.28 0.61
N LEU A 39 -4.17 -9.09 1.31
CA LEU A 39 -5.44 -8.76 0.68
C LEU A 39 -5.36 -7.45 -0.09
N GLY A 40 -4.81 -6.40 0.53
CA GLY A 40 -4.62 -5.12 -0.13
C GLY A 40 -3.70 -5.23 -1.34
N GLY A 41 -2.58 -5.94 -1.20
CA GLY A 41 -1.58 -6.14 -2.24
C GLY A 41 -2.14 -6.87 -3.47
N ALA A 42 -2.98 -7.88 -3.26
CA ALA A 42 -3.68 -8.59 -4.34
C ALA A 42 -4.61 -7.64 -5.12
N VAL A 43 -5.40 -6.82 -4.41
CA VAL A 43 -6.28 -5.82 -5.03
C VAL A 43 -5.47 -4.77 -5.80
N GLY A 44 -4.43 -4.20 -5.18
CA GLY A 44 -3.57 -3.19 -5.80
C GLY A 44 -2.89 -3.70 -7.08
N THR A 45 -2.30 -4.90 -7.00
CA THR A 45 -1.66 -5.57 -8.15
C THR A 45 -2.67 -5.86 -9.25
N GLY A 46 -3.87 -6.36 -8.91
CA GLY A 46 -4.92 -6.65 -9.89
C GLY A 46 -5.39 -5.39 -10.62
N ILE A 47 -5.57 -4.26 -9.91
CA ILE A 47 -5.92 -2.97 -10.53
C ILE A 47 -4.79 -2.51 -11.46
N ARG A 48 -3.54 -2.53 -11.00
CA ARG A 48 -2.38 -2.15 -11.82
C ARG A 48 -2.33 -2.98 -13.11
N GLU A 49 -2.47 -4.29 -13.00
CA GLU A 49 -2.42 -5.20 -14.14
C GLU A 49 -3.56 -4.94 -15.12
N ALA A 50 -4.79 -4.76 -14.61
CA ALA A 50 -5.93 -4.42 -15.46
C ALA A 50 -5.71 -3.10 -16.22
N LEU A 51 -5.17 -2.07 -15.59
CA LEU A 51 -4.84 -0.79 -16.24
C LEU A 51 -3.74 -0.95 -17.30
N ALA A 52 -2.68 -1.71 -16.99
CA ALA A 52 -1.58 -1.96 -17.91
C ALA A 52 -2.04 -2.72 -19.17
N LEU A 53 -2.95 -3.69 -19.01
CA LEU A 53 -3.54 -4.44 -20.13
C LEU A 53 -4.55 -3.61 -20.94
N THR A 54 -5.27 -2.69 -20.29
CA THR A 54 -6.27 -1.85 -20.96
C THR A 54 -5.63 -0.71 -21.76
N TRP A 55 -4.55 -0.13 -21.23
CA TRP A 55 -3.79 0.93 -21.88
C TRP A 55 -2.32 0.53 -22.04
N PRO A 56 -2.01 -0.41 -22.94
CA PRO A 56 -0.63 -0.82 -23.18
C PRO A 56 0.14 0.28 -23.90
N ALA A 57 1.42 0.39 -23.59
CA ALA A 57 2.33 1.26 -24.34
C ALA A 57 2.69 0.61 -25.68
N PRO A 58 2.56 1.33 -26.83
CA PRO A 58 3.08 0.83 -28.10
C PRO A 58 4.58 0.56 -28.03
N ALA A 59 5.07 -0.40 -28.82
CA ALA A 59 6.49 -0.70 -28.88
C ALA A 59 7.30 0.55 -29.29
N GLY A 60 8.32 0.88 -28.49
CA GLY A 60 9.17 2.06 -28.70
C GLY A 60 8.56 3.40 -28.26
N ALA A 61 7.33 3.41 -27.73
CA ALA A 61 6.71 4.60 -27.16
C ALA A 61 6.99 4.72 -25.66
N ILE A 62 6.80 5.93 -25.10
CA ILE A 62 6.95 6.17 -23.66
C ILE A 62 5.80 5.47 -22.92
N PRO A 63 6.09 4.61 -21.92
CA PRO A 63 5.07 3.88 -21.18
C PRO A 63 4.39 4.75 -20.12
N VAL A 64 3.44 5.56 -20.59
CA VAL A 64 2.70 6.53 -19.75
C VAL A 64 1.82 5.88 -18.69
N THR A 65 1.36 4.65 -18.91
CA THR A 65 0.44 3.97 -17.99
C THR A 65 1.10 3.67 -16.65
N ILE A 66 2.31 3.11 -16.65
CA ILE A 66 3.08 2.84 -15.43
C ILE A 66 3.49 4.14 -14.73
N LEU A 67 3.89 5.16 -15.50
CA LEU A 67 4.16 6.49 -14.95
C LEU A 67 2.95 7.04 -14.18
N LEU A 68 1.76 7.04 -14.80
CA LEU A 68 0.53 7.54 -14.17
C LEU A 68 0.15 6.73 -12.93
N ILE A 69 0.26 5.40 -12.99
CA ILE A 69 0.02 4.51 -11.84
C ILE A 69 0.92 4.90 -10.66
N ASN A 70 2.22 5.06 -10.90
CA ASN A 70 3.17 5.44 -9.85
C ASN A 70 2.90 6.85 -9.30
N VAL A 71 2.59 7.82 -10.17
CA VAL A 71 2.30 9.20 -9.77
C VAL A 71 1.02 9.31 -8.94
N VAL A 72 -0.06 8.68 -9.40
CA VAL A 72 -1.34 8.64 -8.66
C VAL A 72 -1.15 7.91 -7.33
N GLY A 73 -0.46 6.77 -7.34
CA GLY A 73 -0.20 6.00 -6.13
C GLY A 73 0.62 6.79 -5.10
N ALA A 74 1.68 7.48 -5.54
CA ALA A 74 2.50 8.34 -4.67
C ALA A 74 1.68 9.48 -4.06
N PHE A 75 0.84 10.17 -4.85
CA PHE A 75 -0.06 11.21 -4.35
C PHE A 75 -1.03 10.67 -3.30
N VAL A 76 -1.75 9.59 -3.61
CA VAL A 76 -2.74 9.01 -2.71
C VAL A 76 -2.08 8.50 -1.43
N LEU A 77 -0.90 7.89 -1.53
CA LEU A 77 -0.16 7.39 -0.37
C LEU A 77 0.29 8.54 0.53
N GLY A 78 0.85 9.62 -0.03
CA GLY A 78 1.21 10.83 0.72
C GLY A 78 0.01 11.42 1.46
N ALA A 79 -1.13 11.55 0.78
CA ALA A 79 -2.37 12.07 1.38
C ALA A 79 -2.91 11.16 2.49
N LEU A 80 -2.89 9.84 2.27
CA LEU A 80 -3.35 8.84 3.22
C LEU A 80 -2.51 8.87 4.51
N LEU A 81 -1.20 8.77 4.38
CA LEU A 81 -0.28 8.70 5.52
C LEU A 81 -0.35 9.97 6.36
N GLU A 82 -0.40 11.14 5.71
CA GLU A 82 -0.55 12.41 6.42
C GLU A 82 -1.89 12.51 7.15
N SER A 83 -2.98 12.07 6.52
CA SER A 83 -4.31 12.07 7.15
C SER A 83 -4.37 11.15 8.37
N LEU A 84 -3.73 9.98 8.29
CA LEU A 84 -3.63 9.03 9.40
C LEU A 84 -2.82 9.63 10.56
N ALA A 85 -1.63 10.16 10.26
CA ALA A 85 -0.71 10.73 11.24
C ALA A 85 -1.34 11.87 12.03
N ARG A 86 -2.00 12.80 11.37
CA ARG A 86 -2.64 13.96 12.04
C ARG A 86 -3.82 13.59 12.92
N ARG A 87 -4.43 12.43 12.70
CA ARG A 87 -5.61 12.02 13.47
C ARG A 87 -5.20 11.37 14.81
N GLY A 88 -3.95 10.97 15.04
CA GLY A 88 -3.49 10.31 16.28
C GLY A 88 -2.57 9.09 16.06
N PRO A 89 -2.20 8.37 17.14
CA PRO A 89 -1.23 7.27 17.12
C PRO A 89 -1.59 6.14 16.14
N ASP A 90 -0.57 5.44 15.66
CA ASP A 90 -0.71 4.32 14.75
C ASP A 90 -1.15 3.03 15.46
N GLU A 91 -2.41 2.97 15.82
CA GLU A 91 -2.99 1.87 16.58
C GLU A 91 -4.41 1.53 16.10
N GLY A 92 -4.85 0.31 16.46
CA GLY A 92 -6.19 -0.21 16.13
C GLY A 92 -6.56 -0.01 14.66
N ARG A 93 -7.71 0.65 14.43
CA ARG A 93 -8.25 0.90 13.09
C ARG A 93 -7.30 1.67 12.17
N ARG A 94 -6.47 2.57 12.70
CA ARG A 94 -5.56 3.39 11.87
C ARG A 94 -4.43 2.55 11.32
N ARG A 95 -3.85 1.71 12.17
CA ARG A 95 -2.85 0.72 11.77
C ARG A 95 -3.42 -0.21 10.72
N ALA A 96 -4.63 -0.72 10.93
CA ALA A 96 -5.29 -1.58 9.96
C ALA A 96 -5.47 -0.89 8.59
N ILE A 97 -5.94 0.36 8.56
CA ILE A 97 -6.08 1.15 7.32
C ILE A 97 -4.72 1.37 6.65
N ARG A 98 -3.68 1.72 7.42
CA ARG A 98 -2.34 1.93 6.85
C ARG A 98 -1.79 0.65 6.23
N LEU A 99 -1.96 -0.49 6.90
CA LEU A 99 -1.49 -1.79 6.41
C LEU A 99 -2.27 -2.25 5.19
N LEU A 100 -3.60 -2.22 5.25
CA LEU A 100 -4.46 -2.66 4.14
C LEU A 100 -4.32 -1.75 2.92
N VAL A 101 -4.49 -0.43 3.10
CA VAL A 101 -4.56 0.53 1.99
C VAL A 101 -3.19 1.07 1.63
N GLY A 102 -2.40 1.51 2.61
CA GLY A 102 -1.09 2.10 2.36
C GLY A 102 -0.06 1.08 1.90
N THR A 103 0.21 0.08 2.74
CA THR A 103 1.20 -0.96 2.43
C THR A 103 0.66 -1.97 1.42
N GLY A 104 -0.58 -2.43 1.58
CA GLY A 104 -1.22 -3.39 0.69
C GLY A 104 -1.60 -2.78 -0.66
N VAL A 105 -2.74 -2.08 -0.72
CA VAL A 105 -3.30 -1.60 -2.00
C VAL A 105 -2.34 -0.69 -2.75
N LEU A 106 -1.83 0.38 -2.13
CA LEU A 106 -0.95 1.33 -2.82
C LEU A 106 0.45 0.75 -3.06
N GLY A 107 0.93 -0.14 -2.19
CA GLY A 107 2.17 -0.87 -2.40
C GLY A 107 2.12 -1.84 -3.58
N GLY A 108 0.99 -2.56 -3.78
CA GLY A 108 0.78 -3.43 -4.94
C GLY A 108 0.39 -2.69 -6.22
N PHE A 109 -0.30 -1.55 -6.07
CA PHE A 109 -0.71 -0.69 -7.17
C PHE A 109 0.48 0.01 -7.82
N THR A 110 1.44 0.50 -7.03
CA THR A 110 2.67 1.11 -7.56
C THR A 110 3.73 0.04 -7.88
N THR A 111 4.67 0.35 -8.77
CA THR A 111 5.67 -0.63 -9.22
C THR A 111 6.97 0.05 -9.66
N TYR A 112 8.07 -0.34 -9.02
CA TYR A 112 9.42 0.02 -9.48
C TYR A 112 9.93 -0.94 -10.57
N SER A 113 9.59 -2.23 -10.47
CA SER A 113 10.06 -3.24 -11.41
C SER A 113 9.56 -2.97 -12.82
N SER A 114 8.28 -2.60 -12.98
CA SER A 114 7.73 -2.26 -14.29
C SER A 114 8.36 -0.99 -14.86
N LEU A 115 8.61 0.04 -14.03
CA LEU A 115 9.33 1.24 -14.45
C LEU A 115 10.74 0.88 -14.96
N ALA A 116 11.45 -0.01 -14.26
CA ALA A 116 12.79 -0.44 -14.64
C ALA A 116 12.78 -1.22 -15.97
N THR A 117 11.84 -2.16 -16.16
CA THR A 117 11.71 -2.90 -17.42
C THR A 117 11.29 -2.00 -18.58
N ASP A 118 10.41 -1.04 -18.31
CA ASP A 118 9.98 -0.02 -19.26
C ASP A 118 11.16 0.87 -19.71
N ALA A 119 11.93 1.38 -18.76
CA ALA A 119 13.13 2.16 -19.05
C ALA A 119 14.15 1.33 -19.85
N ALA A 120 14.37 0.07 -19.47
CA ALA A 120 15.24 -0.84 -20.19
C ALA A 120 14.79 -1.06 -21.64
N SER A 121 13.48 -1.19 -21.89
CA SER A 121 12.94 -1.33 -23.25
C SER A 121 13.24 -0.13 -24.16
N LEU A 122 13.37 1.07 -23.59
CA LEU A 122 13.70 2.29 -24.31
C LEU A 122 15.19 2.42 -24.63
N THR A 123 16.07 1.70 -23.94
CA THR A 123 17.53 1.78 -24.17
C THR A 123 17.94 1.30 -25.56
N GLY A 124 17.20 0.37 -26.14
CA GLY A 124 17.48 -0.17 -27.46
C GLY A 124 17.22 0.81 -28.61
N SER A 125 16.38 1.83 -28.39
CA SER A 125 16.01 2.82 -29.41
C SER A 125 16.54 4.22 -29.09
N ALA A 126 16.52 4.64 -27.82
CA ALA A 126 16.93 5.96 -27.40
C ALA A 126 17.35 6.01 -25.91
N LEU A 127 18.64 5.81 -25.65
CA LEU A 127 19.21 5.82 -24.29
C LEU A 127 18.87 7.10 -23.50
N GLY A 128 18.90 8.27 -24.15
CA GLY A 128 18.54 9.53 -23.50
C GLY A 128 17.07 9.58 -23.05
N VAL A 129 16.16 8.99 -23.82
CA VAL A 129 14.73 8.91 -23.47
C VAL A 129 14.51 7.96 -22.29
N ALA A 130 15.25 6.84 -22.24
CA ALA A 130 15.21 5.92 -21.11
C ALA A 130 15.56 6.60 -19.78
N PHE A 131 16.67 7.35 -19.75
CA PHE A 131 17.07 8.12 -18.57
C PHE A 131 16.09 9.25 -18.24
N ALA A 132 15.58 9.95 -19.25
CA ALA A 132 14.58 11.00 -19.05
C ALA A 132 13.28 10.42 -18.45
N TYR A 133 12.80 9.29 -18.95
CA TYR A 133 11.62 8.60 -18.41
C TYR A 133 11.81 8.18 -16.95
N ALA A 134 12.93 7.53 -16.63
CA ALA A 134 13.23 7.11 -15.26
C ALA A 134 13.37 8.30 -14.30
N GLY A 135 14.14 9.32 -14.70
CA GLY A 135 14.35 10.52 -13.90
C GLY A 135 13.05 11.31 -13.69
N LEU A 136 12.27 11.51 -14.75
CA LEU A 136 10.98 12.19 -14.68
C LEU A 136 10.00 11.44 -13.77
N SER A 137 9.94 10.11 -13.87
CA SER A 137 9.08 9.29 -13.01
C SER A 137 9.40 9.49 -11.53
N LEU A 138 10.69 9.53 -11.17
CA LEU A 138 11.11 9.77 -9.79
C LEU A 138 10.78 11.18 -9.31
N VAL A 139 11.09 12.20 -10.12
CA VAL A 139 10.85 13.61 -9.76
C VAL A 139 9.35 13.90 -9.63
N VAL A 140 8.56 13.48 -10.61
CA VAL A 140 7.10 13.69 -10.60
C VAL A 140 6.45 12.86 -9.51
N GLY A 141 6.89 11.62 -9.28
CA GLY A 141 6.40 10.79 -8.17
C GLY A 141 6.69 11.41 -6.80
N ALA A 142 7.90 11.93 -6.59
CA ALA A 142 8.25 12.65 -5.36
C ALA A 142 7.42 13.92 -5.18
N ALA A 143 7.27 14.73 -6.23
CA ALA A 143 6.43 15.93 -6.20
C ALA A 143 4.96 15.59 -5.91
N ALA A 144 4.44 14.52 -6.50
CA ALA A 144 3.10 14.02 -6.27
C ALA A 144 2.89 13.57 -4.82
N SER A 145 3.86 12.87 -4.22
CA SER A 145 3.83 12.52 -2.80
C SER A 145 3.75 13.75 -1.89
N VAL A 146 4.60 14.75 -2.14
CA VAL A 146 4.58 16.04 -1.41
C VAL A 146 3.24 16.76 -1.56
N ALA A 147 2.69 16.79 -2.78
CA ALA A 147 1.37 17.36 -3.04
C ALA A 147 0.26 16.59 -2.29
N GLY A 148 0.38 15.26 -2.23
CA GLY A 148 -0.50 14.40 -1.45
C GLY A 148 -0.48 14.74 0.04
N ILE A 149 0.71 14.87 0.62
CA ILE A 149 0.90 15.30 2.02
C ILE A 149 0.25 16.67 2.24
N ALA A 150 0.51 17.65 1.38
CA ALA A 150 -0.08 18.98 1.49
C ALA A 150 -1.63 18.93 1.44
N ALA A 151 -2.19 18.09 0.57
CA ALA A 151 -3.63 17.86 0.48
C ALA A 151 -4.19 17.21 1.75
N GLY A 152 -3.54 16.17 2.27
CA GLY A 152 -3.92 15.50 3.52
C GLY A 152 -3.94 16.47 4.72
N ALA A 153 -2.94 17.35 4.80
CA ALA A 153 -2.88 18.41 5.81
C ALA A 153 -4.00 19.43 5.65
N ALA A 154 -4.29 19.87 4.42
CA ALA A 154 -5.35 20.85 4.15
C ALA A 154 -6.74 20.32 4.50
N ILE A 155 -7.04 19.06 4.19
CA ILE A 155 -8.31 18.41 4.53
C ILE A 155 -8.51 18.41 6.04
N HIS A 156 -7.49 18.02 6.81
CA HIS A 156 -7.57 17.99 8.27
C HIS A 156 -7.86 19.37 8.87
N ARG A 157 -7.18 20.43 8.40
CA ARG A 157 -7.41 21.81 8.85
C ARG A 157 -8.86 22.25 8.62
N ARG A 158 -9.43 21.95 7.45
CA ARG A 158 -10.83 22.29 7.13
C ARG A 158 -11.83 21.59 8.04
N THR A 159 -11.61 20.31 8.32
CA THR A 159 -12.49 19.54 9.23
C THR A 159 -12.40 20.03 10.68
N ALA A 160 -11.22 20.48 11.13
CA ALA A 160 -11.06 21.08 12.46
C ALA A 160 -11.77 22.44 12.57
N ALA A 161 -11.64 23.29 11.55
CA ALA A 161 -12.30 24.59 11.50
C ALA A 161 -13.84 24.48 11.51
N GLY A 162 -14.41 23.57 10.70
CA GLY A 162 -15.86 23.36 10.67
C GLY A 162 -16.45 22.84 12.00
N ARG A 163 -15.70 22.04 12.76
CA ARG A 163 -16.10 21.59 14.10
C ARG A 163 -16.12 22.73 15.12
N ALA A 164 -15.19 23.68 15.02
CA ALA A 164 -15.15 24.83 15.91
C ALA A 164 -16.33 25.79 15.67
N THR A 165 -16.73 26.00 14.41
CA THR A 165 -17.87 26.85 14.06
C THR A 165 -19.21 26.23 14.47
N GLY A 166 -19.40 24.92 14.27
CA GLY A 166 -20.64 24.24 14.67
C GLY A 166 -20.81 24.03 16.18
N ALA A 167 -19.74 24.17 16.97
CA ALA A 167 -19.83 24.17 18.43
C ALA A 167 -20.15 25.55 19.02
N ALA A 168 -20.10 26.61 18.21
CA ALA A 168 -20.34 28.00 18.62
C ALA A 168 -21.75 28.52 18.21
N SER A 169 -22.57 27.68 17.56
CA SER A 169 -23.95 27.94 17.15
C SER A 169 -24.93 27.11 17.96
#